data_AF-A0A2D4XHH5-F1
#
_entry.id   AF-A0A2D4XHH5-F1
#
_cell.length_a   1.000
_cell.length_b   1.000
_cell.length_c   1.000
_cell.angle_alpha   90.00
_cell.angle_beta   90.00
_cell.angle_gamma   90.00
#
_symmetry.space_group_name_H-M   'P 1'
#
loop_
_entity.id
_entity.type
_entity.pdbx_description
1 polymer ?
#
loop_
_entity_poly.entity_id
_entity_poly.type
_entity_poly.pdbx_seq_one_letter_code
_entity_poly.pdbx_strand_id
1 'polypeptide(L)'
;MKKNKVFRYVIAVLLIVFALLTLFLSSSVIFDWFGIRAKEGNYVPLVVWANFMVSLLYLLASYGYLFLKKWSLSVMLIAAIILVLAYIGLFIYINNDGLYESRTIGAMLFRILVTLFFAGMIYYGLKKKT
;
A
#
# COMPACT_ATOMS: atom_id res chain seq x y z
N MET A 1 21.50 14.54 -16.90
CA MET A 1 20.02 14.67 -16.88
C MET A 1 19.22 13.38 -17.20
N LYS A 2 19.60 12.53 -18.17
CA LYS A 2 18.81 11.33 -18.57
C LYS A 2 18.60 10.28 -17.45
N LYS A 3 19.63 9.96 -16.64
CA LYS A 3 19.53 8.98 -15.54
C LYS A 3 18.43 9.31 -14.51
N ASN A 4 18.22 10.59 -14.19
CA ASN A 4 17.18 11.01 -13.23
C ASN A 4 15.76 10.80 -13.79
N LYS A 5 15.57 10.93 -15.12
CA LYS A 5 14.28 10.66 -15.75
C LYS A 5 13.96 9.17 -15.74
N VAL A 6 14.93 8.31 -16.09
CA VAL A 6 14.77 6.85 -16.07
C VAL A 6 14.43 6.36 -14.66
N PHE A 7 15.19 6.79 -13.65
CA PHE A 7 14.93 6.45 -12.25
C PHE A 7 13.50 6.77 -11.81
N ARG A 8 13.01 7.97 -12.15
CA ARG A 8 11.63 8.39 -11.84
C ARG A 8 10.59 7.48 -12.49
N TYR A 9 10.73 7.17 -13.78
CA TYR A 9 9.78 6.29 -14.48
C TYR A 9 9.81 4.87 -13.91
N VAL A 10 10.99 4.34 -13.60
CA VAL A 10 11.12 3.02 -12.97
C VAL A 10 10.38 2.96 -11.63
N ILE A 11 10.58 3.95 -10.75
CA ILE A 11 9.87 4.00 -9.46
C ILE A 11 8.36 4.12 -9.66
N ALA A 12 7.91 4.98 -10.57
CA ALA A 12 6.48 5.18 -10.82
C ALA A 12 5.82 3.90 -11.35
N VAL A 13 6.47 3.20 -12.27
CA VAL A 13 5.98 1.92 -12.81
C VAL A 13 5.94 0.86 -11.73
N LEU A 14 7.01 0.71 -10.93
CA LEU A 14 7.03 -0.25 -9.82
C LEU A 14 5.91 0.03 -8.81
N LEU A 15 5.69 1.30 -8.50
CA LEU A 15 4.61 1.71 -7.59
C LEU A 15 3.23 1.44 -8.18
N ILE A 16 3.02 1.68 -9.48
CA ILE A 16 1.76 1.36 -10.17
C ILE A 16 1.51 -0.15 -10.16
N VAL A 17 2.51 -0.95 -10.51
CA VAL A 17 2.39 -2.42 -10.50
C VAL A 17 2.04 -2.91 -9.10
N PHE A 18 2.75 -2.43 -8.08
CA PHE A 18 2.47 -2.78 -6.69
C PHE A 18 1.06 -2.37 -6.25
N ALA A 19 0.61 -1.17 -6.64
CA ALA A 19 -0.71 -0.66 -6.35
C ALA A 19 -1.81 -1.51 -7.01
N LEU A 20 -1.66 -1.83 -8.30
CA LEU A 20 -2.61 -2.65 -9.04
C LEU A 20 -2.70 -4.08 -8.50
N LEU A 21 -1.56 -4.68 -8.15
CA LEU A 21 -1.53 -6.00 -7.51
C LEU A 21 -2.26 -5.96 -6.15
N THR A 22 -1.99 -4.95 -5.33
CA THR A 22 -2.63 -4.81 -4.01
C THR A 22 -4.13 -4.54 -4.15
N LEU A 23 -4.53 -3.72 -5.12
CA LEU A 23 -5.91 -3.42 -5.44
C LEU A 23 -6.64 -4.69 -5.87
N PHE A 24 -6.07 -5.45 -6.80
CA PHE A 24 -6.64 -6.70 -7.31
C PHE A 24 -6.80 -7.74 -6.21
N LEU A 25 -5.77 -7.95 -5.37
CA LEU A 25 -5.85 -8.89 -4.26
C LEU A 25 -6.94 -8.46 -3.28
N SER A 26 -6.97 -7.20 -2.86
CA SER A 26 -7.96 -6.73 -1.89
C SER A 26 -9.38 -6.74 -2.46
N SER A 27 -9.56 -6.37 -3.73
CA SER A 27 -10.86 -6.41 -4.40
C SER A 27 -11.34 -7.85 -4.60
N SER A 28 -10.44 -8.79 -4.88
CA SER A 28 -10.81 -10.20 -5.04
C SER A 28 -11.39 -10.79 -3.76
N VAL A 29 -10.94 -10.32 -2.59
CA VAL A 29 -11.47 -10.72 -1.29
C VAL A 29 -12.77 -9.98 -0.98
N ILE A 30 -12.83 -8.66 -1.23
CA ILE A 30 -14.04 -7.85 -0.98
C ILE A 30 -15.21 -8.27 -1.87
N PHE A 31 -14.97 -8.64 -3.12
CA PHE A 31 -16.03 -9.00 -4.08
C PHE A 31 -16.15 -10.51 -4.32
N ASP A 32 -15.37 -11.31 -3.60
CA ASP A 32 -15.29 -12.77 -3.75
C ASP A 32 -15.04 -13.22 -5.19
N TRP A 33 -14.15 -12.51 -5.89
CA TRP A 33 -13.76 -12.90 -7.24
C TRP A 33 -13.10 -14.28 -7.17
N PHE A 34 -13.53 -15.18 -8.04
CA PHE A 34 -12.96 -16.54 -8.15
C PHE A 34 -13.04 -17.37 -6.87
N GLY A 35 -13.97 -17.06 -5.95
CA GLY A 35 -14.13 -17.78 -4.68
C GLY A 35 -12.93 -17.64 -3.73
N ILE A 36 -12.19 -16.52 -3.84
CA ILE A 36 -10.95 -16.30 -3.08
C ILE A 36 -11.22 -16.15 -1.58
N ARG A 37 -12.41 -15.73 -1.14
CA ARG A 37 -12.72 -15.62 0.30
C ARG A 37 -12.58 -16.96 1.03
N ALA A 38 -13.00 -18.05 0.40
CA ALA A 38 -12.86 -19.38 0.97
C ALA A 38 -11.40 -19.87 1.07
N LYS A 39 -10.50 -19.31 0.25
CA LYS A 39 -9.07 -19.64 0.22
C LYS A 39 -8.24 -18.81 1.20
N GLU A 40 -8.65 -17.58 1.47
CA GLU A 40 -8.01 -16.73 2.49
C GLU A 40 -8.43 -17.08 3.93
N GLY A 41 -9.50 -17.86 4.11
CA GLY A 41 -9.91 -18.33 5.42
C GLY A 41 -10.32 -17.19 6.35
N ASN A 42 -9.66 -17.10 7.52
CA ASN A 42 -9.96 -16.12 8.56
C ASN A 42 -9.23 -14.79 8.34
N TYR A 43 -9.59 -14.08 7.27
CA TYR A 43 -9.10 -12.73 7.04
C TYR A 43 -9.84 -11.71 7.90
N VAL A 44 -9.16 -10.62 8.25
CA VAL A 44 -9.76 -9.54 9.04
C VAL A 44 -10.29 -8.46 8.09
N PRO A 45 -11.62 -8.23 8.02
CA PRO A 45 -12.21 -7.31 7.03
C PRO A 45 -11.65 -5.89 7.10
N LEU A 46 -11.34 -5.40 8.31
CA LEU A 46 -10.71 -4.09 8.53
C LEU A 46 -9.42 -3.95 7.72
N VAL A 47 -8.58 -4.99 7.70
CA VAL A 47 -7.30 -5.00 7.01
C VAL A 47 -7.49 -4.98 5.50
N VAL A 48 -8.44 -5.76 5.00
CA VAL A 48 -8.72 -5.84 3.56
C VAL A 48 -9.23 -4.50 3.02
N TRP A 49 -10.16 -3.85 3.74
CA TRP A 49 -10.66 -2.53 3.37
C TRP A 49 -9.59 -1.44 3.44
N ALA A 50 -8.76 -1.46 4.48
CA ALA A 50 -7.63 -0.55 4.58
C ALA A 50 -6.65 -0.71 3.41
N ASN A 51 -6.30 -1.95 3.05
CA ASN A 51 -5.41 -2.25 1.93
C ASN A 51 -6.00 -1.80 0.59
N PHE A 52 -7.30 -2.00 0.39
CA PHE A 52 -8.01 -1.53 -0.80
C PHE A 52 -7.93 -0.01 -0.93
N MET A 53 -8.25 0.74 0.13
CA MET A 53 -8.14 2.21 0.14
C MET A 53 -6.72 2.70 -0.11
N VAL A 54 -5.74 2.08 0.56
CA VAL A 54 -4.32 2.42 0.43
C VAL A 54 -3.80 2.19 -1.00
N SER A 55 -4.27 1.15 -1.68
CA SER A 55 -3.87 0.90 -3.08
C SER A 55 -4.32 2.01 -4.05
N LEU A 56 -5.48 2.64 -3.80
CA LEU A 56 -5.91 3.82 -4.57
C LEU A 56 -5.03 5.04 -4.28
N LEU A 57 -4.63 5.22 -3.02
CA LEU A 57 -3.68 6.27 -2.64
C LEU A 57 -2.31 6.08 -3.29
N TYR A 58 -1.83 4.85 -3.46
CA TYR A 58 -0.60 4.58 -4.19
C TYR A 58 -0.67 4.97 -5.67
N LEU A 59 -1.79 4.68 -6.34
CA LEU A 59 -2.01 5.12 -7.72
C LEU A 59 -1.98 6.65 -7.82
N LEU A 60 -2.66 7.33 -6.89
CA LEU A 60 -2.67 8.79 -6.82
C LEU A 60 -1.27 9.35 -6.53
N ALA A 61 -0.52 8.76 -5.59
CA ALA A 61 0.84 9.15 -5.27
C ALA A 61 1.78 8.94 -6.46
N SER A 62 1.65 7.85 -7.21
CA SER A 62 2.44 7.58 -8.42
C SER A 62 2.16 8.62 -9.51
N TYR A 63 0.89 8.96 -9.74
CA TYR A 63 0.51 10.05 -10.63
C TYR A 63 1.17 11.36 -10.21
N GLY A 64 1.04 11.75 -8.94
CA GLY A 64 1.70 12.95 -8.43
C GLY A 64 3.22 12.94 -8.61
N TYR A 65 3.86 11.78 -8.44
CA TYR A 65 5.31 11.62 -8.58
C TYR A 65 5.78 11.76 -10.04
N LEU A 66 5.04 11.21 -11.01
CA LEU A 66 5.32 11.35 -12.44
C LEU A 66 5.39 12.84 -12.85
N PHE A 67 4.48 13.65 -12.32
CA PHE A 67 4.42 15.09 -12.54
C PHE A 67 5.22 15.92 -11.53
N LEU A 68 6.04 15.28 -10.68
CA LEU A 68 6.94 15.92 -9.70
C LEU A 68 6.19 16.88 -8.76
N LYS A 69 4.99 16.50 -8.33
CA LYS A 69 4.17 17.27 -7.39
C LYS A 69 4.54 16.91 -5.95
N LYS A 70 4.71 17.93 -5.10
CA LYS A 70 5.08 17.76 -3.68
C LYS A 70 4.05 16.97 -2.88
N TRP A 71 2.76 17.07 -3.25
CA TRP A 71 1.68 16.36 -2.57
C TRP A 71 1.77 14.83 -2.68
N SER A 72 2.52 14.30 -3.66
CA SER A 72 2.74 12.86 -3.82
C SER A 72 3.31 12.22 -2.55
N LEU A 73 4.24 12.92 -1.88
CA LEU A 73 4.81 12.47 -0.61
C LEU A 73 3.76 12.47 0.50
N SER A 74 2.95 13.54 0.60
CA SER A 74 1.89 13.65 1.60
C SER A 74 0.86 12.53 1.45
N VAL A 75 0.46 12.19 0.22
CA VAL A 75 -0.46 11.07 -0.06
C VAL A 75 0.15 9.73 0.37
N MET A 76 1.43 9.52 0.10
CA MET A 76 2.12 8.29 0.53
C MET A 76 2.23 8.18 2.06
N LEU A 77 2.45 9.30 2.75
CA LEU A 77 2.49 9.32 4.22
C LEU A 77 1.10 9.06 4.83
N ILE A 78 0.04 9.61 4.24
CA ILE A 78 -1.34 9.32 4.64
C ILE A 78 -1.62 7.81 4.48
N ALA A 79 -1.19 7.21 3.38
CA ALA A 79 -1.31 5.77 3.16
C ALA A 79 -0.57 4.96 4.23
N ALA A 80 0.64 5.37 4.63
CA ALA A 80 1.38 4.72 5.70
C ALA A 80 0.64 4.81 7.05
N ILE A 81 0.07 5.97 7.37
CA ILE A 81 -0.72 6.16 8.60
C ILE A 81 -1.94 5.23 8.62
N ILE A 82 -2.68 5.11 7.51
CA ILE A 82 -3.82 4.20 7.41
C ILE A 82 -3.39 2.75 7.67
N LEU A 83 -2.28 2.31 7.10
CA LEU A 83 -1.76 0.96 7.34
C LEU A 83 -1.36 0.72 8.81
N VAL A 84 -0.71 1.70 9.44
CA VAL A 84 -0.33 1.60 10.86
C VAL A 84 -1.58 1.53 11.75
N LEU A 85 -2.60 2.35 11.47
CA LEU A 85 -3.86 2.31 12.20
C LEU A 85 -4.59 0.97 12.00
N ALA A 86 -4.62 0.45 10.77
CA ALA A 86 -5.17 -0.87 10.49
C ALA A 86 -4.38 -1.98 11.21
N TYR A 87 -3.07 -1.83 11.36
CA TYR A 87 -2.21 -2.79 12.07
C TYR A 87 -2.46 -2.78 13.57
N ILE A 88 -2.63 -1.60 14.16
CA ILE A 88 -3.07 -1.46 15.55
C ILE A 88 -4.46 -2.08 15.74
N GLY A 89 -5.40 -1.78 14.83
CA GLY A 89 -6.74 -2.37 14.85
C GLY A 89 -6.75 -3.89 14.74
N LEU A 90 -5.82 -4.46 13.95
CA LEU A 90 -5.62 -5.91 13.87
C LEU A 90 -5.18 -6.49 15.22
N PHE A 91 -4.22 -5.87 15.93
CA PHE A 91 -3.82 -6.34 17.26
C PHE A 91 -4.96 -6.26 18.29
N ILE A 92 -5.76 -5.20 18.25
CA ILE A 92 -6.94 -5.09 19.11
C ILE A 92 -7.92 -6.23 18.82
N TYR A 93 -8.15 -6.56 17.54
CA TYR A 93 -9.00 -7.68 17.15
C TYR A 93 -8.46 -9.02 17.65
N ILE A 94 -7.15 -9.26 17.53
CA ILE A 94 -6.48 -10.47 18.00
C ILE A 94 -6.59 -10.61 19.53
N ASN A 95 -6.42 -9.52 20.27
CA ASN A 95 -6.51 -9.52 21.74
C ASN A 95 -7.95 -9.77 22.25
N ASN A 96 -8.97 -9.60 21.40
CA ASN A 96 -10.37 -9.92 21.70
C ASN A 96 -10.77 -11.31 21.19
N ASP A 97 -9.82 -12.26 21.17
CA ASP A 97 -10.00 -13.64 20.68
C ASP A 97 -10.44 -13.76 19.21
N GLY A 98 -10.15 -12.73 18.41
CA GLY A 98 -10.43 -12.74 16.97
C GLY A 98 -9.59 -13.78 16.23
N LEU A 99 -10.24 -14.60 15.40
CA LEU A 99 -9.56 -15.57 14.55
C LEU A 99 -8.70 -14.83 13.52
N TYR A 100 -7.41 -15.12 13.48
CA TYR A 100 -6.48 -14.51 12.54
C TYR A 100 -5.53 -15.56 11.97
N GLU A 101 -5.05 -15.31 10.76
CA GLU A 101 -3.89 -16.03 10.24
C GLU A 101 -2.61 -15.27 10.56
N SER A 102 -1.57 -15.97 11.01
CA SER A 102 -0.22 -15.39 11.20
C SER A 102 0.31 -14.73 9.93
N ARG A 103 -0.16 -15.19 8.75
CA ARG A 103 0.11 -14.60 7.43
C ARG A 103 -0.35 -13.15 7.33
N THR A 104 -1.45 -12.76 8.00
CA THR A 104 -1.98 -11.38 7.96
C THR A 104 -1.04 -10.39 8.64
N ILE A 105 -0.40 -10.80 9.76
CA ILE A 105 0.58 -9.97 10.48
C ILE A 105 1.80 -9.70 9.58
N GLY A 106 2.36 -10.75 8.99
CA GLY A 106 3.50 -10.64 8.08
C GLY A 106 3.17 -9.79 6.84
N ALA A 107 1.99 -9.97 6.26
CA ALA A 107 1.54 -9.22 5.09
C ALA A 107 1.32 -7.72 5.39
N MET A 108 0.89 -7.37 6.60
CA MET A 108 0.73 -5.97 7.03
C MET A 108 2.08 -5.29 7.23
N LEU A 109 3.03 -5.94 7.91
CA LEU A 109 4.38 -5.43 8.08
C LEU A 109 5.07 -5.20 6.73
N PHE A 110 4.95 -6.16 5.81
CA PHE A 110 5.47 -6.02 4.45
C PHE A 110 4.92 -4.77 3.74
N ARG A 111 3.61 -4.52 3.80
CA ARG A 111 2.99 -3.34 3.19
C ARG A 111 3.50 -2.03 3.80
N ILE A 112 3.63 -1.95 5.12
CA ILE A 112 4.15 -0.76 5.80
C ILE A 112 5.58 -0.47 5.33
N LEU A 113 6.45 -1.48 5.32
CA LEU A 113 7.85 -1.33 4.89
C LEU A 113 7.96 -0.88 3.43
N VAL A 114 7.19 -1.50 2.53
CA VAL A 114 7.16 -1.13 1.10
C VAL A 114 6.64 0.30 0.92
N THR A 115 5.61 0.70 1.67
CA THR A 115 5.08 2.07 1.63
C THR A 115 6.14 3.09 2.03
N LEU A 116 6.83 2.85 3.14
CA LEU A 116 7.88 3.74 3.63
C LEU A 116 9.06 3.79 2.67
N PHE A 117 9.43 2.66 2.06
CA PHE A 117 10.44 2.61 1.00
C PHE A 117 10.05 3.50 -0.19
N PHE A 118 8.84 3.38 -0.71
CA PHE A 118 8.37 4.24 -1.80
C PHE A 118 8.25 5.71 -1.39
N ALA A 119 7.82 6.02 -0.16
CA ALA A 119 7.81 7.37 0.36
C ALA A 119 9.22 7.98 0.38
N GLY A 120 10.23 7.24 0.83
CA GLY A 120 11.63 7.65 0.79
C GLY A 120 12.15 7.89 -0.62
N MET A 121 11.79 7.01 -1.56
CA MET A 121 12.15 7.13 -2.98
C MET A 121 11.50 8.36 -3.65
N ILE A 122 10.23 8.65 -3.31
CA ILE A 122 9.53 9.86 -3.73
C ILE A 122 10.21 11.10 -3.15
N TYR A 123 10.51 11.10 -1.84
CA TYR A 123 11.21 12.21 -1.19
C TYR A 123 12.57 12.49 -1.84
N TYR A 124 13.39 11.46 -2.06
CA TYR A 124 14.69 11.60 -2.72
C TYR A 124 14.55 12.14 -4.15
N GLY A 125 13.57 11.62 -4.91
CA GLY A 125 13.31 12.07 -6.27
C GLY A 125 12.84 13.53 -6.36
N LEU A 126 12.02 13.99 -5.40
CA LEU A 126 11.55 15.37 -5.33
C LEU A 126 12.66 16.32 -4.86
N LYS A 127 13.47 15.93 -3.87
CA LYS A 127 14.59 16.75 -3.36
C LYS A 127 15.61 17.05 -4.45
N LYS A 128 15.92 16.09 -5.32
CA LYS A 128 16.89 16.26 -6.42
C LYS A 128 16.46 17.26 -7.52
N LYS A 129 15.21 17.75 -7.47
CA LYS A 129 14.66 18.74 -8.41
C LYS A 129 14.64 20.16 -7.82
N THR A 130 14.78 20.29 -6.50
CA THR A 130 14.76 21.57 -5.78
C THR A 130 16.20 22.02 -5.57
#